data_AF-A0A831NM96-F1
#
_entry.id   AF-A0A831NM96-F1
#
_cell.length_a   1.000
_cell.length_b   1.000
_cell.length_c   1.000
_cell.angle_alpha   90.00
_cell.angle_beta   90.00
_cell.angle_gamma   90.00
#
_symmetry.space_group_name_H-M   'P 1'
#
loop_
_entity.id
_entity.type
_entity.pdbx_description
1 polymer ?
#
loop_
_entity_poly.entity_id
_entity_poly.type
_entity_poly.pdbx_seq_one_letter_code
_entity_poly.pdbx_strand_id
1 'polypeptide(L)'
;MKENIKKVLLLGSGALKIGEAGEFDYSGSQALKALKEEGIETILINPNIATVQTSEGVADKIYFLPVTPYFVEKVIDKERPDGVLLSFGGQTALNCGVALYKAGVFEKYNTRVLGTPVQAIMDT
;
A
#
# COMPACT_ATOMS: atom_id res chain seq x y z
N MET A 1 -13.50 -11.61 1.52
CA MET A 1 -13.51 -10.21 1.01
C MET A 1 -14.44 -10.14 -0.21
N LYS A 2 -15.03 -8.98 -0.55
CA LYS A 2 -15.97 -8.80 -1.69
C LYS A 2 -15.48 -9.57 -2.93
N GLU A 3 -16.37 -10.32 -3.58
CA GLU A 3 -16.13 -11.41 -4.56
C GLU A 3 -15.20 -11.12 -5.78
N ASN A 4 -14.56 -9.96 -5.90
CA ASN A 4 -13.75 -9.55 -7.04
C ASN A 4 -12.49 -8.73 -6.65
N ILE A 5 -11.76 -9.08 -5.60
CA ILE A 5 -10.41 -8.53 -5.35
C ILE A 5 -9.41 -9.65 -5.64
N LYS A 6 -8.57 -9.47 -6.67
CA LYS A 6 -7.55 -10.45 -7.07
C LYS A 6 -6.14 -9.89 -6.93
N LYS A 7 -5.97 -8.57 -7.00
CA LYS A 7 -4.69 -7.90 -6.88
C LYS A 7 -4.76 -6.67 -5.98
N VAL A 8 -3.90 -6.60 -4.97
CA VAL A 8 -3.86 -5.51 -3.99
C VAL A 8 -2.47 -4.88 -3.92
N LEU A 9 -2.45 -3.54 -3.94
CA LEU A 9 -1.28 -2.73 -3.66
C LEU A 9 -1.23 -2.36 -2.17
N LEU A 10 -0.12 -2.62 -1.51
CA LEU A 10 0.19 -2.16 -0.15
C LEU A 10 1.27 -1.07 -0.22
N LEU A 11 1.03 0.05 0.46
CA LEU A 11 2.03 1.11 0.63
C LEU A 11 2.74 0.95 1.96
N GLY A 12 4.07 0.82 1.94
CA GLY A 12 4.91 0.79 3.14
C GLY A 12 5.15 2.18 3.73
N SER A 13 5.81 2.22 4.90
CA SER A 13 6.19 3.45 5.61
C SER A 13 7.46 4.13 5.08
N GLY A 14 8.27 3.41 4.30
CA GLY A 14 9.58 3.90 3.87
C GLY A 14 10.63 3.87 4.98
N ALA A 15 11.53 4.86 4.97
CA ALA A 15 12.64 4.91 5.91
C ALA A 15 12.15 5.08 7.35
N LEU A 16 12.78 4.37 8.28
CA LEU A 16 12.50 4.46 9.71
C LEU A 16 12.79 5.87 10.23
N LYS A 17 11.83 6.44 10.97
CA LYS A 17 11.92 7.77 11.57
C LYS A 17 11.43 7.70 13.02
N ILE A 18 11.83 8.66 13.84
CA ILE A 18 11.24 8.82 15.18
C ILE A 18 9.73 9.07 15.00
N GLY A 19 8.90 8.20 15.61
CA GLY A 19 7.44 8.25 15.49
C GLY A 19 6.85 7.45 14.31
N GLU A 20 7.68 6.88 13.44
CA GLU A 20 7.25 5.96 12.37
C GLU A 20 8.34 4.92 12.12
N ALA A 21 8.30 3.82 12.87
CA ALA A 21 9.39 2.86 12.95
C ALA A 21 8.97 1.43 12.52
N GLY A 22 9.53 0.41 13.18
CA GLY A 22 9.42 -1.00 12.79
C GLY A 22 8.01 -1.60 12.95
N GLU A 23 7.10 -0.92 13.63
CA GLU A 23 5.69 -1.32 13.77
C GLU A 23 4.97 -1.43 12.41
N PHE A 24 5.40 -0.65 11.41
CA PHE A 24 4.86 -0.72 10.05
C PHE A 24 5.50 -1.82 9.20
N ASP A 25 6.69 -2.28 9.56
CA ASP A 25 7.23 -3.54 9.01
C ASP A 25 6.43 -4.73 9.50
N TYR A 26 6.20 -4.80 10.82
CA TYR A 26 5.39 -5.85 11.41
C TYR A 26 3.96 -5.87 10.83
N SER A 27 3.25 -4.75 10.87
CA SER A 27 1.86 -4.69 10.44
C SER A 27 1.70 -4.85 8.91
N GLY A 28 2.60 -4.28 8.11
CA GLY A 28 2.65 -4.52 6.66
C GLY A 28 2.89 -5.99 6.31
N SER A 29 3.82 -6.66 7.01
CA SER A 29 4.07 -8.10 6.83
C SER A 29 2.85 -8.96 7.17
N GLN A 30 2.11 -8.63 8.25
CA GLN A 30 0.87 -9.32 8.60
C GLN A 30 -0.22 -9.12 7.54
N ALA A 31 -0.36 -7.91 7.00
CA ALA A 31 -1.32 -7.63 5.94
C ALA A 31 -1.01 -8.42 4.65
N LEU A 32 0.26 -8.46 4.23
CA LEU A 32 0.71 -9.24 3.08
C LEU A 32 0.47 -10.74 3.28
N LYS A 33 0.80 -11.25 4.46
CA LYS A 33 0.52 -12.65 4.82
C LYS A 33 -0.97 -12.98 4.73
N ALA A 34 -1.84 -12.15 5.30
CA ALA A 34 -3.28 -12.36 5.27
C ALA A 34 -3.85 -12.33 3.84
N LEU A 35 -3.38 -11.40 2.99
CA LEU A 35 -3.78 -11.35 1.58
C LEU A 35 -3.35 -12.60 0.81
N LYS A 36 -2.12 -13.08 1.07
CA LYS A 36 -1.59 -14.29 0.45
C LYS A 36 -2.36 -15.55 0.85
N GLU A 37 -2.75 -15.67 2.13
CA GLU A 37 -3.59 -16.77 2.63
C GLU A 37 -4.97 -16.80 1.96
N GLU A 38 -5.49 -15.65 1.55
CA GLU A 38 -6.74 -15.51 0.78
C GLU A 38 -6.54 -15.66 -0.74
N GLY A 39 -5.32 -15.97 -1.20
CA GLY A 39 -5.01 -16.17 -2.63
C GLY A 39 -5.03 -14.88 -3.46
N ILE A 40 -4.84 -13.72 -2.84
CA ILE A 40 -4.80 -12.41 -3.50
C ILE A 40 -3.36 -12.08 -3.91
N GLU A 41 -3.14 -11.68 -5.17
CA GLU A 41 -1.85 -11.20 -5.66
C GLU A 41 -1.48 -9.87 -4.96
N THR A 42 -0.27 -9.80 -4.42
CA THR A 42 0.19 -8.69 -3.61
C THR A 42 1.32 -7.91 -4.29
N ILE A 43 1.17 -6.59 -4.29
CA ILE A 43 2.21 -5.65 -4.72
C ILE A 43 2.58 -4.77 -3.53
N LEU A 44 3.86 -4.66 -3.24
CA LEU A 44 4.39 -3.78 -2.21
C LEU A 44 5.18 -2.64 -2.84
N ILE A 45 4.95 -1.40 -2.40
CA ILE A 45 5.89 -0.29 -2.60
C ILE A 45 6.50 0.08 -1.26
N ASN A 46 7.81 -0.14 -1.11
CA ASN A 46 8.56 0.30 0.05
C ASN A 46 10.05 0.50 -0.30
N PRO A 47 10.63 1.71 -0.14
CA PRO A 47 12.04 1.94 -0.43
C PRO A 47 12.99 1.37 0.64
N ASN A 48 12.48 0.98 1.82
CA ASN A 48 13.32 0.50 2.91
C ASN A 48 13.65 -1.00 2.75
N ILE A 49 14.87 -1.27 2.28
CA ILE A 49 15.38 -2.63 2.05
C ILE A 49 15.62 -3.44 3.32
N ALA A 50 15.64 -2.81 4.50
CA ALA A 50 15.95 -3.45 5.77
C ALA A 50 14.67 -3.88 6.51
N THR A 51 13.67 -4.41 5.78
CA THR A 51 12.36 -4.79 6.35
C THR A 51 11.98 -6.22 5.97
N VAL A 52 11.26 -6.90 6.87
CA VAL A 52 10.72 -8.24 6.63
C VAL A 52 9.73 -8.21 5.47
N GLN A 53 8.87 -7.19 5.38
CA GLN A 53 7.91 -7.06 4.27
C GLN A 53 8.56 -7.01 2.88
N THR A 54 9.82 -6.56 2.77
CA THR A 54 10.58 -6.55 1.51
C THR A 54 11.40 -7.82 1.25
N SER A 55 11.24 -8.84 2.09
CA SER A 55 11.93 -10.13 1.91
C SER A 55 11.28 -10.96 0.80
N GLU A 56 12.08 -11.83 0.20
CA GLU A 56 11.63 -12.72 -0.86
C GLU A 56 10.45 -13.57 -0.40
N GLY A 57 9.40 -13.62 -1.23
CA GLY A 57 8.20 -14.43 -0.98
C GLY A 57 7.18 -13.85 0.01
N VAL A 58 7.42 -12.67 0.60
CA VAL A 58 6.45 -12.00 1.48
C VAL A 58 5.37 -11.29 0.68
N ALA A 59 5.75 -10.55 -0.38
CA ALA A 59 4.85 -10.07 -1.42
C ALA A 59 5.19 -10.73 -2.76
N ASP A 60 4.22 -10.80 -3.68
CA ASP A 60 4.44 -11.37 -5.01
C ASP A 60 5.29 -10.45 -5.89
N LYS A 61 5.11 -9.13 -5.74
CA LYS A 61 5.95 -8.10 -6.39
C LYS A 61 6.33 -7.01 -5.42
N ILE A 62 7.59 -6.60 -5.48
CA ILE A 62 8.14 -5.54 -4.63
C ILE A 62 8.74 -4.45 -5.51
N TYR A 63 8.34 -3.21 -5.22
CA TYR A 63 8.87 -2.00 -5.82
C TYR A 63 9.66 -1.21 -4.77
N PHE A 64 10.98 -1.19 -4.92
CA PHE A 64 11.87 -0.33 -4.12
C PHE A 64 11.86 1.11 -4.65
N LEU A 65 10.69 1.74 -4.56
CA LEU A 65 10.45 3.10 -5.03
C LEU A 65 9.98 3.99 -3.87
N PRO A 66 10.23 5.31 -3.93
CA PRO A 66 9.67 6.24 -2.95
C PRO A 66 8.13 6.15 -2.89
N VAL A 67 7.57 6.21 -1.68
CA VAL A 67 6.12 6.24 -1.44
C VAL A 67 5.60 7.67 -1.65
N THR A 68 5.64 8.14 -2.90
CA THR A 68 5.16 9.46 -3.30
C THR A 68 4.10 9.34 -4.39
N PRO A 69 3.18 10.32 -4.54
CA PRO A 69 2.08 10.22 -5.50
C PRO A 69 2.54 9.90 -6.93
N TYR A 70 3.65 10.47 -7.38
CA TYR A 70 4.19 10.22 -8.71
C TYR A 70 4.55 8.73 -8.93
N PHE A 71 5.36 8.14 -8.04
CA PHE A 71 5.81 6.75 -8.20
C PHE A 71 4.66 5.78 -7.96
N VAL A 72 3.81 6.06 -6.97
CA VAL A 72 2.65 5.22 -6.69
C VAL A 72 1.67 5.22 -7.86
N GLU A 73 1.37 6.38 -8.46
CA GLU A 73 0.53 6.42 -9.67
C GLU A 73 1.15 5.61 -10.82
N LYS A 74 2.46 5.70 -11.04
CA LYS A 74 3.14 4.90 -12.09
C LYS A 74 3.01 3.40 -11.85
N VAL A 75 3.07 2.95 -10.60
CA VAL A 75 2.85 1.54 -10.27
C VAL A 75 1.38 1.15 -10.44
N ILE A 76 0.44 2.00 -10.02
CA ILE A 76 -1.01 1.76 -10.24
C ILE A 76 -1.32 1.65 -11.74
N ASP A 77 -0.78 2.55 -12.57
CA ASP A 77 -0.94 2.55 -14.02
C ASP A 77 -0.39 1.27 -14.65
N LYS A 78 0.80 0.82 -14.21
CA LYS A 78 1.44 -0.40 -14.72
C LYS A 78 0.73 -1.68 -14.27
N GLU A 79 0.44 -1.80 -12.98
CA GLU A 79 0.02 -3.07 -12.37
C GLU A 79 -1.51 -3.25 -12.34
N ARG A 80 -2.26 -2.15 -12.44
CA ARG A 80 -3.73 -2.09 -12.40
C ARG A 80 -4.31 -2.89 -11.22
N PRO A 81 -3.97 -2.55 -9.96
CA PRO A 81 -4.51 -3.25 -8.79
C PRO A 81 -6.00 -2.96 -8.60
N ASP A 82 -6.76 -3.98 -8.18
CA ASP A 82 -8.20 -3.85 -7.88
C ASP A 82 -8.43 -3.02 -6.61
N GLY A 83 -7.44 -3.03 -5.71
CA GLY A 83 -7.49 -2.26 -4.48
C GLY A 83 -6.12 -1.85 -3.94
N VAL A 84 -6.15 -0.87 -3.04
CA VAL A 84 -4.98 -0.34 -2.34
C VAL A 84 -5.23 -0.28 -0.84
N LEU A 85 -4.24 -0.65 -0.04
CA LEU A 85 -4.26 -0.54 1.41
C LEU A 85 -3.30 0.57 1.86
N LEU A 86 -3.84 1.52 2.63
CA LEU A 86 -3.12 2.71 3.10
C LEU A 86 -2.80 2.68 4.60
N SER A 87 -3.46 1.82 5.36
CA SER A 87 -3.44 1.83 6.83
C SER A 87 -2.22 1.16 7.47
N PHE A 88 -1.37 0.51 6.70
CA PHE A 88 -0.25 -0.30 7.19
C PHE A 88 1.13 0.34 6.98
N GLY A 89 1.18 1.56 6.42
CA GLY A 89 2.43 2.26 6.11
C GLY A 89 2.57 3.62 6.81
N GLY A 90 1.96 3.78 7.99
CA GLY A 90 2.07 4.99 8.80
C GLY A 90 1.56 6.25 8.11
N GLN A 91 2.07 7.41 8.55
CA GLN A 91 1.64 8.69 7.99
C GLN A 91 2.14 8.87 6.55
N THR A 92 3.28 8.25 6.21
CA THR A 92 3.80 8.23 4.84
C THR A 92 2.77 7.68 3.84
N ALA A 93 2.21 6.50 4.10
CA ALA A 93 1.20 5.89 3.24
C ALA A 93 -0.13 6.68 3.23
N LEU A 94 -0.59 7.14 4.40
CA LEU A 94 -1.83 7.91 4.52
C LEU A 94 -1.76 9.22 3.73
N ASN A 95 -0.70 10.01 3.90
CA ASN A 95 -0.52 11.27 3.18
C ASN A 95 -0.44 11.06 1.67
N CYS A 96 0.31 10.04 1.23
CA CYS A 96 0.39 9.68 -0.18
C CYS A 96 -0.99 9.30 -0.73
N GLY A 97 -1.73 8.45 -0.02
CA GLY A 97 -3.08 8.04 -0.39
C GLY A 97 -4.06 9.21 -0.47
N VAL A 98 -4.05 10.14 0.49
CA VAL A 98 -4.89 11.34 0.45
C VAL A 98 -4.55 12.22 -0.74
N ALA A 99 -3.27 12.41 -1.06
CA ALA A 99 -2.85 13.18 -2.23
C ALA A 99 -3.32 12.53 -3.55
N LEU A 100 -3.19 11.21 -3.68
CA LEU A 100 -3.66 10.44 -4.84
C LEU A 100 -5.18 10.50 -4.98
N TYR A 101 -5.91 10.43 -3.86
CA TYR A 101 -7.36 10.55 -3.83
C TYR A 101 -7.81 11.93 -4.30
N LYS A 102 -7.22 13.01 -3.76
CA LYS A 102 -7.51 14.40 -4.18
C LYS A 102 -7.19 14.65 -5.65
N ALA A 103 -6.19 13.95 -6.18
CA ALA A 103 -5.82 14.01 -7.59
C ALA A 103 -6.71 13.14 -8.50
N GLY A 104 -7.70 12.42 -7.96
CA GLY A 104 -8.61 11.56 -8.73
C GLY A 104 -7.94 10.30 -9.29
N VAL A 105 -6.77 9.92 -8.80
CA VAL A 105 -5.98 8.79 -9.34
C VAL A 105 -6.73 7.47 -9.15
N PHE A 106 -7.27 7.22 -7.96
CA PHE A 106 -7.99 5.97 -7.68
C PHE A 106 -9.20 5.77 -8.57
N GLU A 107 -9.95 6.86 -8.86
CA GLU A 107 -11.07 6.82 -9.80
C GLU A 107 -10.60 6.59 -11.23
N LYS A 108 -9.58 7.34 -11.69
CA LYS A 108 -8.98 7.22 -13.04
C LYS A 108 -8.55 5.79 -13.38
N TYR A 109 -8.00 5.05 -12.41
CA TYR A 109 -7.52 3.69 -12.62
C TYR A 109 -8.47 2.59 -12.11
N ASN A 110 -9.66 2.97 -11.61
CA ASN A 110 -10.62 2.06 -10.98
C ASN A 110 -10.02 1.20 -9.85
N THR A 111 -9.09 1.78 -9.07
CA THR A 111 -8.45 1.14 -7.93
C THR A 111 -9.18 1.54 -6.66
N ARG A 112 -9.70 0.57 -5.90
CA ARG A 112 -10.49 0.86 -4.70
C ARG A 112 -9.60 1.01 -3.47
N VAL A 113 -9.82 2.05 -2.66
CA VAL A 113 -9.20 2.10 -1.32
C VAL A 113 -9.91 1.07 -0.44
N LEU A 114 -9.13 0.13 0.09
CA LEU A 114 -9.60 -0.94 0.98
C LEU A 114 -9.35 -0.56 2.45
N GLY A 115 -10.21 -1.04 3.34
CA GLY A 115 -10.18 -0.68 4.76
C GLY A 115 -10.93 0.64 5.02
N THR A 116 -10.31 1.54 5.78
CA THR A 116 -10.92 2.82 6.16
C THR A 116 -11.05 3.74 4.94
N PRO A 117 -12.24 4.28 4.64
CA PRO A 117 -12.43 5.23 3.54
C PRO A 117 -11.55 6.47 3.70
N VAL A 118 -11.03 7.01 2.59
CA VAL A 118 -10.15 8.20 2.61
C VAL A 118 -10.82 9.40 3.27
N GLN A 119 -12.13 9.57 3.08
CA GLN A 119 -12.88 10.65 3.73
C GLN A 119 -12.76 10.58 5.26
N ALA A 120 -12.92 9.39 5.85
CA ALA A 120 -12.80 9.21 7.29
C ALA A 120 -11.36 9.49 7.79
N ILE A 121 -10.34 9.21 6.97
CA ILE A 121 -8.94 9.55 7.28
C ILE A 121 -8.73 11.08 7.27
N MET A 122 -9.41 11.79 6.37
CA MET A 122 -9.30 13.25 6.26
C MET A 122 -10.06 14.01 7.34
N ASP A 123 -11.10 13.40 7.92
CA ASP A 123 -11.95 14.01 8.94
C ASP A 123 -11.37 13.89 10.37
N THR A 124 -10.13 13.37 10.51
CA THR A 124 -9.40 13.24 11.80
C THR A 124 -8.34 14.32 11.92
#